data_AF-A0A534KP88-F1
#
_entry.id   AF-A0A534KP88-F1
#
_cell.length_a   1.000
_cell.length_b   1.000
_cell.length_c   1.000
_cell.angle_alpha   90.00
_cell.angle_beta   90.00
_cell.angle_gamma   90.00
#
_symmetry.space_group_name_H-M   'P 1'
#
loop_
_entity.id
_entity.type
_entity.pdbx_description
1 polymer ?
#
loop_
_entity_poly.entity_id
_entity_poly.type
_entity_poly.pdbx_seq_one_letter_code
_entity_poly.pdbx_strand_id
1 'polypeptide(L)'
;RTQGNVIDPWPLLKKHGADAIRLFVAGETNPGDDFRISEAKIGGAAKFVTKLWNVARFISSFEEPEAGKLQPSDEWILAELNRLVESCRGAYEDLNLFLPANRGRDFLWNLFAPHYVEMVKARAYEGDTGARWTLHACLRDLLRLLAPVTPFSTDKIWRSMYGGSVHAERFPMPRDGIPASRADFTDGLLAFNADVWKRKRDQGLSLNVELPGVDIPPSLKPFEGDLKRMHHLA
;
A
#
# COMPACT_ATOMS: atom_id res chain seq x y z
N ARG A 1 16.46 -13.89 31.94
CA ARG A 1 16.79 -15.34 32.06
C ARG A 1 16.27 -15.96 33.35
N THR A 2 16.28 -15.23 34.47
CA THR A 2 15.91 -15.70 35.82
C THR A 2 14.46 -16.15 36.01
N GLN A 3 13.51 -15.70 35.18
CA GLN A 3 12.10 -16.13 35.25
C GLN A 3 11.73 -17.30 34.30
N GLY A 4 12.68 -17.83 33.53
CA GLY A 4 12.42 -18.95 32.59
C GLY A 4 11.52 -18.63 31.39
N ASN A 5 11.07 -17.38 31.24
CA ASN A 5 10.15 -16.90 30.19
C ASN A 5 10.86 -16.21 29.00
N VAL A 6 12.17 -16.43 28.84
CA VAL A 6 12.92 -15.90 27.69
C VAL A 6 12.60 -16.73 26.47
N ILE A 7 12.16 -16.06 25.41
CA ILE A 7 11.90 -16.70 24.12
C ILE A 7 13.16 -16.65 23.27
N ASP A 8 13.56 -17.80 22.74
CA ASP A 8 14.60 -17.88 21.72
C ASP A 8 14.09 -17.24 20.41
N PRO A 9 14.74 -16.20 19.87
CA PRO A 9 14.31 -15.58 18.63
C PRO A 9 14.58 -16.45 17.39
N TRP A 10 15.50 -17.43 17.46
CA TRP A 10 15.93 -18.20 16.28
C TRP A 10 14.82 -19.02 15.61
N PRO A 11 13.96 -19.75 16.34
CA PRO A 11 12.81 -20.43 15.75
C PRO A 11 11.88 -19.48 15.00
N LEU A 12 11.60 -18.31 15.58
CA LEU A 12 10.74 -17.28 14.96
C LEU A 12 11.40 -16.68 13.72
N LEU A 13 12.70 -16.39 13.78
CA LEU A 13 13.47 -15.87 12.64
C LEU A 13 13.46 -16.87 11.48
N LYS A 14 13.70 -18.15 11.74
CA LYS A 14 13.67 -19.20 10.72
C LYS A 14 12.29 -19.37 10.10
N LYS A 15 11.23 -19.24 10.89
CA LYS A 15 9.84 -19.44 10.44
C LYS A 15 9.26 -18.24 9.68
N HIS A 16 9.53 -17.02 10.14
CA HIS A 16 8.86 -15.82 9.67
C HIS A 16 9.78 -14.82 8.95
N GLY A 17 11.09 -14.96 9.11
CA GLY A 17 12.07 -14.00 8.60
C GLY A 17 12.26 -12.78 9.50
N ALA A 18 13.40 -12.10 9.34
CA ALA A 18 13.77 -10.96 10.17
C ALA A 18 12.81 -9.77 10.03
N ASP A 19 12.39 -9.44 8.80
CA ASP A 19 11.52 -8.29 8.55
C ASP A 19 10.13 -8.44 9.17
N ALA A 20 9.58 -9.67 9.21
CA ALA A 20 8.31 -9.90 9.88
C ALA A 20 8.39 -9.60 11.38
N ILE A 21 9.50 -9.99 12.03
CA ILE A 21 9.73 -9.71 13.45
C ILE A 21 9.97 -8.21 13.66
N ARG A 22 10.80 -7.57 12.83
CA ARG A 22 11.06 -6.12 12.91
C ARG A 22 9.80 -5.29 12.74
N LEU A 23 8.98 -5.64 11.74
CA LEU A 23 7.70 -4.98 11.49
C LEU A 23 6.70 -5.22 12.62
N PHE A 24 6.64 -6.43 13.18
CA PHE A 24 5.84 -6.70 14.37
C PHE A 24 6.26 -5.78 15.53
N VAL A 25 7.55 -5.78 15.88
CA VAL A 25 8.05 -4.95 16.99
C VAL A 25 7.79 -3.47 16.75
N ALA A 26 8.09 -2.97 15.56
CA ALA A 26 7.83 -1.57 15.22
C ALA A 26 6.33 -1.23 15.30
N GLY A 27 5.44 -2.15 14.91
CA GLY A 27 4.01 -1.92 14.85
C GLY A 27 3.23 -2.16 16.13
N GLU A 28 3.83 -2.66 17.22
CA GLU A 28 3.09 -3.02 18.44
C GLU A 28 2.79 -1.83 19.35
N THR A 29 3.78 -0.98 19.61
CA THR A 29 3.59 0.14 20.53
C THR A 29 4.57 1.28 20.29
N ASN A 30 4.24 2.45 20.84
CA ASN A 30 5.12 3.61 20.82
C ASN A 30 6.38 3.34 21.67
N PRO A 31 7.49 4.05 21.39
CA PRO A 31 8.69 3.96 22.22
C PRO A 31 8.38 4.20 23.70
N GLY A 32 8.80 3.28 24.57
CA GLY A 32 8.66 3.38 26.03
C GLY A 32 7.59 2.46 26.64
N ASP A 33 6.73 1.86 25.83
CA ASP A 33 5.69 0.94 26.29
C ASP A 33 6.11 -0.53 26.20
N ASP A 34 5.63 -1.34 27.13
CA ASP A 34 5.79 -2.79 27.11
C ASP A 34 4.77 -3.45 26.16
N PHE A 35 5.21 -4.47 25.41
CA PHE A 35 4.31 -5.31 24.62
C PHE A 35 4.63 -6.79 24.81
N ARG A 36 3.61 -7.63 24.60
CA ARG A 36 3.77 -9.09 24.64
C ARG A 36 4.07 -9.61 23.25
N ILE A 37 5.06 -10.47 23.15
CA ILE A 37 5.33 -11.21 21.92
C ILE A 37 4.10 -12.03 21.50
N SER A 38 3.79 -12.01 20.22
CA SER A 38 2.67 -12.75 19.65
C SER A 38 3.06 -13.32 18.30
N GLU A 39 3.25 -14.64 18.25
CA GLU A 39 3.57 -15.33 17.00
C GLU A 39 2.45 -15.17 15.96
N ALA A 40 1.20 -15.08 16.38
CA ALA A 40 0.07 -14.78 15.49
C ALA A 40 0.22 -13.41 14.80
N LYS A 41 0.63 -12.38 15.55
CA LYS A 41 0.88 -11.04 15.00
C LYS A 41 2.13 -11.00 14.13
N ILE A 42 3.20 -11.70 14.51
CA ILE A 42 4.39 -11.90 13.65
C ILE A 42 3.98 -12.58 12.33
N GLY A 43 3.11 -13.59 12.37
CA GLY A 43 2.53 -14.22 11.18
C GLY A 43 1.73 -13.22 10.33
N GLY A 44 1.02 -12.29 10.95
CA GLY A 44 0.37 -11.16 10.25
C GLY A 44 1.36 -10.23 9.55
N ALA A 45 2.48 -9.89 10.22
CA ALA A 45 3.55 -9.10 9.62
C ALA A 45 4.25 -9.83 8.46
N ALA A 46 4.44 -11.14 8.57
CA ALA A 46 4.95 -11.96 7.46
C ALA A 46 4.01 -11.94 6.25
N LYS A 47 2.69 -12.03 6.45
CA LYS A 47 1.71 -11.90 5.37
C LYS A 47 1.77 -10.52 4.69
N PHE A 48 2.03 -9.46 5.46
CA PHE A 48 2.27 -8.13 4.91
C PHE A 48 3.49 -8.09 3.99
N VAL A 49 4.63 -8.64 4.41
CA VAL A 49 5.83 -8.73 3.57
C VAL A 49 5.54 -9.48 2.27
N THR A 50 4.80 -10.60 2.35
CA THR A 50 4.35 -11.32 1.15
C THR A 50 3.43 -10.48 0.25
N LYS A 51 2.52 -9.70 0.83
CA LYS A 51 1.63 -8.80 0.06
C LYS A 51 2.43 -7.71 -0.66
N LEU A 52 3.43 -7.12 0.00
CA LEU A 52 4.33 -6.14 -0.59
C LEU A 52 5.08 -6.73 -1.80
N TRP A 53 5.60 -7.95 -1.66
CA TRP A 53 6.24 -8.67 -2.76
C TRP A 53 5.27 -8.93 -3.93
N ASN A 54 4.04 -9.36 -3.65
CA ASN A 54 3.04 -9.63 -4.69
C ASN A 54 2.63 -8.38 -5.45
N VAL A 55 2.47 -7.25 -4.76
CA VAL A 55 2.18 -5.96 -5.40
C VAL A 55 3.38 -5.53 -6.25
N ALA A 56 4.60 -5.65 -5.75
CA ALA A 56 5.80 -5.34 -6.54
C ALA A 56 5.91 -6.22 -7.81
N ARG A 57 5.64 -7.52 -7.69
CA ARG A 57 5.61 -8.45 -8.83
C ARG A 57 4.53 -8.10 -9.86
N PHE A 58 3.38 -7.60 -9.43
CA PHE A 58 2.37 -7.10 -10.36
C PHE A 58 2.89 -5.87 -11.10
N ILE A 59 3.43 -4.90 -10.36
CA ILE A 59 3.94 -3.63 -10.93
C ILE A 59 5.12 -3.89 -11.87
N SER A 60 5.97 -4.89 -11.60
CA SER A 60 7.08 -5.29 -12.48
C SER A 60 6.64 -5.80 -13.85
N SER A 61 5.33 -5.98 -14.09
CA SER A 61 4.79 -6.32 -15.41
C SER A 61 4.72 -5.11 -16.35
N PHE A 62 4.96 -3.90 -15.82
CA PHE A 62 4.96 -2.65 -16.56
C PHE A 62 6.36 -2.05 -16.52
N GLU A 63 6.86 -1.62 -17.67
CA GLU A 63 8.06 -0.78 -17.72
C GLU A 63 7.75 0.56 -17.06
N GLU A 64 8.71 1.10 -16.30
CA GLU A 64 8.59 2.41 -15.68
C GLU A 64 8.65 3.50 -16.76
N PRO A 65 7.55 4.22 -17.05
CA PRO A 65 7.59 5.27 -18.05
C PRO A 65 7.98 6.60 -17.41
N GLU A 66 8.25 7.60 -18.24
CA GLU A 66 8.17 8.99 -17.81
C GLU A 66 6.75 9.34 -17.33
N ALA A 67 6.64 10.39 -16.49
CA ALA A 67 5.38 10.83 -15.94
C ALA A 67 4.41 11.24 -17.07
N GLY A 68 3.38 10.42 -17.28
CA GLY A 68 2.31 10.69 -18.22
C GLY A 68 1.26 11.67 -17.68
N LYS A 69 0.19 11.86 -18.45
CA LYS A 69 -0.98 12.62 -17.99
C LYS A 69 -1.71 11.83 -16.89
N LEU A 70 -1.75 12.40 -15.70
CA LEU A 70 -2.48 11.82 -14.57
C LEU A 70 -4.00 11.95 -14.76
N GLN A 71 -4.72 10.92 -14.36
CA GLN A 71 -6.17 10.93 -14.22
C GLN A 71 -6.56 11.17 -12.76
N PRO A 72 -7.85 11.48 -12.46
CA PRO A 72 -8.28 11.74 -11.09
C PRO A 72 -7.96 10.63 -10.08
N SER A 73 -8.00 9.37 -10.50
CA SER A 73 -7.62 8.20 -9.68
C SER A 73 -6.13 8.18 -9.31
N ASP A 74 -5.27 8.60 -10.24
CA ASP A 74 -3.82 8.70 -10.04
C ASP A 74 -3.50 9.84 -9.07
N GLU A 75 -4.11 11.01 -9.29
CA GLU A 75 -3.94 12.17 -8.41
C GLU A 75 -4.46 11.86 -6.99
N TRP A 76 -5.55 11.09 -6.86
CA TRP A 76 -6.08 10.64 -5.57
C TRP A 76 -5.10 9.79 -4.77
N ILE A 77 -4.57 8.72 -5.36
CA ILE A 77 -3.64 7.86 -4.61
C ILE A 77 -2.33 8.58 -4.29
N LEU A 78 -1.90 9.51 -5.16
CA LEU A 78 -0.71 10.33 -4.92
C LEU A 78 -0.95 11.36 -3.80
N ALA A 79 -2.16 11.90 -3.67
CA ALA A 79 -2.52 12.78 -2.56
C ALA A 79 -2.51 12.02 -1.22
N GLU A 80 -3.01 10.78 -1.20
CA GLU A 80 -2.93 9.90 -0.04
C GLU A 80 -1.48 9.49 0.29
N LEU A 81 -0.67 9.23 -0.74
CA LEU A 81 0.75 8.96 -0.58
C LEU A 81 1.49 10.18 -0.02
N ASN A 82 1.16 11.40 -0.45
CA ASN A 82 1.74 12.63 0.11
C ASN A 82 1.41 12.77 1.61
N ARG A 83 0.15 12.54 2.01
CA ARG A 83 -0.26 12.51 3.43
C ARG A 83 0.52 11.46 4.23
N LEU A 84 0.71 10.26 3.65
CA LEU A 84 1.52 9.21 4.25
C LEU A 84 2.97 9.66 4.43
N VAL A 85 3.61 10.16 3.37
CA VAL A 85 5.01 10.62 3.39
C VAL A 85 5.21 11.70 4.45
N GLU A 86 4.36 12.73 4.49
CA GLU A 86 4.45 13.81 5.47
C GLU A 86 4.37 13.28 6.90
N SER A 87 3.39 12.40 7.18
CA SER A 87 3.24 11.84 8.51
C SER A 87 4.38 10.91 8.94
N CYS A 88 4.92 10.11 8.01
CA CYS A 88 6.06 9.25 8.30
C CYS A 88 7.34 10.05 8.54
N ARG A 89 7.55 11.15 7.82
CA ARG A 89 8.71 12.03 8.02
C ARG A 89 8.76 12.59 9.44
N GLY A 90 7.67 13.20 9.90
CA GLY A 90 7.59 13.72 11.26
C GLY A 90 7.80 12.61 12.31
N ALA A 91 7.20 11.44 12.10
CA ALA A 91 7.41 10.31 13.01
C ALA A 91 8.86 9.83 13.07
N TYR A 92 9.59 9.78 11.95
CA TYR A 92 11.00 9.41 11.95
C TYR A 92 11.90 10.47 12.60
N GLU A 93 11.56 11.76 12.47
CA GLU A 93 12.26 12.84 13.19
C GLU A 93 12.12 12.68 14.71
N ASP A 94 10.97 12.16 15.17
CA ASP A 94 10.69 11.85 16.58
C ASP A 94 11.13 10.43 17.01
N LEU A 95 11.88 9.70 16.17
CA LEU A 95 12.27 8.30 16.40
C LEU A 95 11.08 7.33 16.64
N ASN A 96 9.89 7.70 16.17
CA ASN A 96 8.68 6.90 16.25
C ASN A 96 8.53 5.99 15.03
N LEU A 97 8.87 4.70 15.21
CA LEU A 97 8.71 3.67 14.18
C LEU A 97 7.28 3.11 14.08
N PHE A 98 6.45 3.33 15.10
CA PHE A 98 5.08 2.79 15.19
C PHE A 98 4.16 3.37 14.12
N LEU A 99 4.21 4.68 13.93
CA LEU A 99 3.37 5.34 12.93
C LEU A 99 3.74 4.91 11.50
N PRO A 100 5.01 4.95 11.06
CA PRO A 100 5.39 4.48 9.72
C PRO A 100 5.08 3.00 9.47
N ALA A 101 5.33 2.14 10.46
CA ALA A 101 5.05 0.70 10.35
C ALA A 101 3.55 0.42 10.12
N ASN A 102 2.67 1.07 10.88
CA ASN A 102 1.23 0.87 10.77
C ASN A 102 0.62 1.60 9.58
N ARG A 103 0.93 2.87 9.36
CA ARG A 103 0.36 3.64 8.24
C ARG A 103 0.84 3.15 6.88
N GLY A 104 2.12 2.79 6.75
CA GLY A 104 2.63 2.18 5.51
C GLY A 104 1.95 0.85 5.21
N ARG A 105 1.69 0.05 6.26
CA ARG A 105 0.94 -1.19 6.14
C ARG A 105 -0.51 -0.95 5.68
N ASP A 106 -1.20 -0.03 6.33
CA ASP A 106 -2.59 0.28 6.03
C ASP A 106 -2.74 0.88 4.62
N PHE A 107 -1.82 1.76 4.21
CA PHE A 107 -1.79 2.29 2.85
C PHE A 107 -1.70 1.17 1.81
N LEU A 108 -0.76 0.23 1.95
CA LEU A 108 -0.65 -0.89 1.01
C LEU A 108 -1.90 -1.78 1.02
N TRP A 109 -2.33 -2.18 2.22
CA TRP A 109 -3.27 -3.28 2.41
C TRP A 109 -4.73 -2.85 2.22
N ASN A 110 -5.08 -1.65 2.66
CA ASN A 110 -6.46 -1.18 2.73
C ASN A 110 -6.78 -0.12 1.66
N LEU A 111 -5.77 0.46 1.00
CA LEU A 111 -5.99 1.54 0.03
C LEU A 111 -5.38 1.23 -1.34
N PHE A 112 -4.05 1.15 -1.42
CA PHE A 112 -3.32 1.03 -2.67
C PHE A 112 -3.63 -0.28 -3.41
N ALA A 113 -3.44 -1.44 -2.77
CA ALA A 113 -3.62 -2.72 -3.45
C ALA A 113 -5.09 -3.12 -3.74
N PRO A 114 -6.07 -2.94 -2.83
CA PRO A 114 -7.44 -3.36 -3.10
C PRO A 114 -8.25 -2.35 -3.93
N HIS A 115 -7.87 -1.06 -3.94
CA HIS A 115 -8.62 -0.03 -4.64
C HIS A 115 -7.83 0.51 -5.83
N TYR A 116 -6.75 1.26 -5.60
CA TYR A 116 -6.07 1.95 -6.70
C TYR A 116 -5.54 0.98 -7.77
N VAL A 117 -4.82 -0.08 -7.34
CA VAL A 117 -4.29 -1.10 -8.27
C VAL A 117 -5.39 -1.73 -9.12
N GLU A 118 -6.56 -2.04 -8.53
CA GLU A 118 -7.69 -2.61 -9.27
C GLU A 118 -8.36 -1.57 -10.19
N MET A 119 -8.49 -0.31 -9.75
CA MET A 119 -9.05 0.79 -10.54
C MET A 119 -8.26 1.04 -11.83
N VAL A 120 -6.93 1.02 -11.77
CA VAL A 120 -6.08 1.37 -12.90
C VAL A 120 -5.55 0.17 -13.68
N LYS A 121 -5.86 -1.06 -13.26
CA LYS A 121 -5.33 -2.29 -13.84
C LYS A 121 -5.51 -2.35 -15.36
N ALA A 122 -6.74 -2.09 -15.84
CA ALA A 122 -7.04 -2.09 -17.27
C ALA A 122 -6.20 -1.04 -18.03
N ARG A 123 -6.22 0.21 -17.54
CA ARG A 123 -5.42 1.32 -18.09
C ARG A 123 -3.92 0.98 -18.16
N ALA A 124 -3.37 0.37 -17.10
CA ALA A 124 -1.97 -0.02 -17.07
C ALA A 124 -1.64 -1.05 -18.16
N TYR A 125 -2.51 -2.04 -18.40
CA TYR A 125 -2.32 -2.99 -19.50
C TYR A 125 -2.50 -2.33 -20.89
N GLU A 126 -3.37 -1.35 -21.01
CA GLU A 126 -3.63 -0.58 -22.24
C GLU A 126 -2.53 0.44 -22.59
N GLY A 127 -1.49 0.59 -21.76
CA GLY A 127 -0.36 1.47 -22.06
C GLY A 127 -0.47 2.87 -21.49
N ASP A 128 -1.41 3.12 -20.57
CA ASP A 128 -1.54 4.41 -19.90
C ASP A 128 -0.30 4.70 -19.03
N THR A 129 0.50 5.66 -19.47
CA THR A 129 1.76 6.04 -18.80
C THR A 129 1.53 6.74 -17.48
N GLY A 130 0.38 7.42 -17.29
CA GLY A 130 0.00 8.03 -16.01
C GLY A 130 -0.24 6.99 -14.92
N ALA A 131 -1.00 5.94 -15.24
CA ALA A 131 -1.27 4.81 -14.33
C ALA A 131 0.02 4.04 -14.01
N ARG A 132 0.80 3.67 -15.04
CA ARG A 132 2.06 2.93 -14.86
C ARG A 132 3.06 3.72 -14.02
N TRP A 133 3.27 5.00 -14.32
CA TRP A 133 4.15 5.85 -13.53
C TRP A 133 3.68 5.94 -12.07
N THR A 134 2.38 6.12 -11.84
CA THR A 134 1.82 6.26 -10.50
C THR A 134 1.93 4.97 -9.67
N LEU A 135 1.76 3.79 -10.28
CA LEU A 135 2.04 2.51 -9.64
C LEU A 135 3.50 2.42 -9.17
N HIS A 136 4.45 2.78 -10.03
CA HIS A 136 5.87 2.80 -9.67
C HIS A 136 6.20 3.88 -8.62
N ALA A 137 5.58 5.05 -8.70
CA ALA A 137 5.74 6.13 -7.73
C ALA A 137 5.29 5.69 -6.32
N CYS A 138 4.11 5.06 -6.22
CA CYS A 138 3.60 4.53 -4.95
C CYS A 138 4.50 3.43 -4.38
N LEU A 139 4.96 2.50 -5.22
CA LEU A 139 5.85 1.43 -4.78
C LEU A 139 7.20 1.98 -4.29
N ARG A 140 7.86 2.86 -5.05
CA ARG A 140 9.16 3.44 -4.66
C ARG A 140 9.09 4.16 -3.32
N ASP A 141 8.08 4.98 -3.12
CA ASP A 141 7.95 5.74 -1.89
C ASP A 141 7.65 4.82 -0.73
N LEU A 142 6.72 3.88 -0.90
CA LEU A 142 6.40 2.91 0.14
C LEU A 142 7.63 2.07 0.54
N LEU A 143 8.45 1.62 -0.42
CA LEU A 143 9.68 0.88 -0.13
C LEU A 143 10.67 1.73 0.67
N ARG A 144 10.86 3.00 0.31
CA ARG A 144 11.75 3.92 1.04
C ARG A 144 11.23 4.25 2.44
N LEU A 145 9.92 4.44 2.59
CA LEU A 145 9.28 4.65 3.89
C LEU A 145 9.43 3.43 4.80
N LEU A 146 9.34 2.21 4.26
CA LEU A 146 9.42 0.97 5.03
C LEU A 146 10.86 0.49 5.25
N ALA A 147 11.83 0.93 4.46
CA ALA A 147 13.22 0.45 4.51
C ALA A 147 13.87 0.48 5.91
N PRO A 148 13.63 1.49 6.78
CA PRO A 148 14.14 1.45 8.15
C PRO A 148 13.57 0.30 9.00
N VAL A 149 12.35 -0.13 8.71
CA VAL A 149 11.63 -1.18 9.45
C VAL A 149 11.85 -2.57 8.83
N THR A 150 11.73 -2.70 7.52
CA THR A 150 11.83 -3.96 6.76
C THR A 150 12.97 -3.92 5.73
N PRO A 151 14.24 -3.80 6.18
CA PRO A 151 15.35 -3.49 5.30
C PRO A 151 15.63 -4.54 4.23
N PHE A 152 15.47 -5.83 4.54
CA PHE A 152 15.88 -6.88 3.59
C PHE A 152 14.92 -7.03 2.42
N SER A 153 13.61 -7.02 2.69
CA SER A 153 12.56 -7.22 1.70
C SER A 153 12.40 -5.99 0.81
N THR A 154 12.46 -4.80 1.41
CA THR A 154 12.38 -3.53 0.65
C THR A 154 13.56 -3.39 -0.30
N ASP A 155 14.78 -3.70 0.16
CA ASP A 155 15.99 -3.64 -0.66
C ASP A 155 16.00 -4.72 -1.74
N LYS A 156 15.54 -5.93 -1.43
CA LYS A 156 15.42 -6.99 -2.43
C LYS A 156 14.45 -6.60 -3.56
N ILE A 157 13.30 -6.02 -3.21
CA ILE A 157 12.33 -5.52 -4.20
C ILE A 157 12.96 -4.39 -5.01
N TRP A 158 13.56 -3.41 -4.34
CA TRP A 158 14.17 -2.25 -4.99
C TRP A 158 15.23 -2.66 -6.02
N ARG A 159 16.19 -3.50 -5.61
CA ARG A 159 17.24 -4.03 -6.49
C ARG A 159 16.67 -4.70 -7.74
N SER A 160 15.61 -5.49 -7.56
CA SER A 160 14.96 -6.21 -8.67
C SER A 160 14.18 -5.29 -9.61
N MET A 161 13.68 -4.16 -9.12
CA MET A 161 12.81 -3.25 -9.88
C MET A 161 13.58 -2.09 -10.54
N TYR A 162 14.48 -1.47 -9.79
CA TYR A 162 15.04 -0.15 -10.10
C TYR A 162 16.58 -0.15 -10.18
N GLY A 163 17.23 -1.26 -9.83
CA GLY A 163 18.67 -1.31 -9.63
C GLY A 163 19.13 -0.56 -8.37
N GLY A 164 20.42 -0.58 -8.09
CA GLY A 164 20.98 0.04 -6.88
C GLY A 164 20.44 -0.58 -5.58
N SER A 165 20.33 0.20 -4.51
CA SER A 165 19.81 -0.25 -3.21
C SER A 165 18.93 0.84 -2.60
N VAL A 166 17.79 0.46 -2.03
CA VAL A 166 16.88 1.41 -1.37
C VAL A 166 17.56 2.14 -0.20
N HIS A 167 18.60 1.53 0.39
CA HIS A 167 19.35 2.11 1.51
C HIS A 167 20.27 3.26 1.11
N ALA A 168 20.55 3.43 -0.19
CA ALA A 168 21.31 4.55 -0.72
C ALA A 168 20.41 5.72 -1.14
N GLU A 169 19.08 5.54 -1.08
CA GLU A 169 18.11 6.52 -1.55
C GLU A 169 17.76 7.55 -0.50
N ARG A 170 17.40 8.75 -0.97
CA ARG A 170 16.84 9.78 -0.09
C ARG A 170 15.44 9.41 0.35
N PHE A 171 15.14 9.70 1.61
CA PHE A 171 13.79 9.61 2.15
C PHE A 171 12.82 10.44 1.30
N PRO A 172 11.59 9.94 0.99
CA PRO A 172 10.68 10.63 0.11
C PRO A 172 10.26 12.00 0.65
N MET A 173 9.86 12.87 -0.28
CA MET A 173 9.23 14.15 -0.02
C MET A 173 7.85 14.17 -0.68
N PRO A 174 6.87 14.91 -0.11
CA PRO A 174 5.60 15.12 -0.78
C PRO A 174 5.83 15.66 -2.20
N ARG A 175 5.06 15.15 -3.17
CA ARG A 175 5.11 15.58 -4.57
C ARG A 175 4.34 16.88 -4.76
N ASP A 176 4.97 17.83 -5.42
CA ASP A 176 4.33 19.06 -5.87
C ASP A 176 3.30 18.80 -6.98
N GLY A 177 2.36 19.73 -7.17
CA GLY A 177 1.38 19.67 -8.25
C GLY A 177 0.24 18.67 -8.07
N ILE A 178 0.24 17.89 -6.99
CA ILE A 178 -0.85 16.97 -6.65
C ILE A 178 -1.84 17.70 -5.72
N PRO A 179 -3.11 17.89 -6.12
CA PRO A 179 -4.08 18.59 -5.27
C PRO A 179 -4.40 17.76 -4.03
N ALA A 180 -4.11 18.30 -2.84
CA ALA A 180 -4.38 17.62 -1.57
C ALA A 180 -5.87 17.27 -1.37
N SER A 181 -6.78 18.05 -1.96
CA SER A 181 -8.23 17.80 -1.96
C SER A 181 -8.63 16.52 -2.68
N ARG A 182 -7.76 15.92 -3.50
CA ARG A 182 -8.04 14.63 -4.11
C ARG A 182 -8.19 13.52 -3.08
N ALA A 183 -7.49 13.62 -1.95
CA ALA A 183 -7.60 12.68 -0.85
C ALA A 183 -8.92 12.83 -0.05
N ASP A 184 -9.72 13.86 -0.32
CA ASP A 184 -11.06 14.02 0.31
C ASP A 184 -12.10 13.06 -0.30
N PHE A 185 -11.78 12.42 -1.43
CA PHE A 185 -12.63 11.41 -2.06
C PHE A 185 -12.47 10.00 -1.46
N THR A 186 -11.49 9.79 -0.57
CA THR A 186 -11.14 8.47 -0.05
C THR A 186 -12.34 7.75 0.56
N ASP A 187 -13.02 8.36 1.54
CA ASP A 187 -14.14 7.71 2.21
C ASP A 187 -15.28 7.38 1.23
N GLY A 188 -15.56 8.27 0.28
CA GLY A 188 -16.56 8.05 -0.76
C GLY A 188 -16.21 6.88 -1.69
N LEU A 189 -14.95 6.81 -2.15
CA LEU A 189 -14.47 5.73 -3.00
C LEU A 189 -14.48 4.38 -2.26
N LEU A 190 -14.00 4.35 -1.01
CA LEU A 190 -13.99 3.14 -0.21
C LEU A 190 -15.41 2.63 0.07
N ALA A 191 -16.32 3.53 0.45
CA ALA A 191 -17.72 3.18 0.70
C ALA A 191 -18.42 2.66 -0.56
N PHE A 192 -18.22 3.32 -1.70
CA PHE A 192 -18.78 2.88 -2.98
C PHE A 192 -18.26 1.50 -3.38
N ASN A 193 -16.94 1.29 -3.33
CA ASN A 193 -16.33 0.00 -3.67
C ASN A 193 -16.82 -1.12 -2.75
N ALA A 194 -16.91 -0.86 -1.45
CA ALA A 194 -17.44 -1.80 -0.47
C ALA A 194 -18.91 -2.17 -0.73
N ASP A 195 -19.75 -1.20 -1.08
CA ASP A 195 -21.15 -1.43 -1.43
C ASP A 195 -21.28 -2.30 -2.68
N VAL A 196 -20.55 -1.98 -3.75
CA VAL A 196 -20.58 -2.78 -4.99
C VAL A 196 -20.12 -4.22 -4.73
N TRP A 197 -19.03 -4.41 -4.02
CA TRP A 197 -18.54 -5.75 -3.68
C TRP A 197 -19.53 -6.51 -2.78
N LYS A 198 -20.20 -5.82 -1.86
CA LYS A 198 -21.24 -6.42 -1.03
C LYS A 198 -22.41 -6.90 -1.89
N ARG A 199 -22.93 -6.06 -2.79
CA ARG A 199 -24.02 -6.44 -3.72
C ARG A 199 -23.66 -7.67 -4.55
N LYS A 200 -22.45 -7.74 -5.09
CA LYS A 200 -21.99 -8.93 -5.85
C LYS A 200 -21.98 -10.18 -4.97
N ARG A 201 -21.42 -10.09 -3.76
CA ARG A 201 -21.41 -11.22 -2.80
C ARG A 201 -22.81 -11.67 -2.42
N ASP A 202 -23.71 -10.73 -2.14
CA ASP A 202 -25.09 -11.03 -1.74
C ASP A 202 -25.87 -11.72 -2.88
N GLN A 203 -25.46 -11.50 -4.14
CA GLN A 203 -26.00 -12.17 -5.33
C GLN A 203 -25.21 -13.44 -5.74
N GLY A 204 -24.17 -13.83 -5.00
CA GLY A 204 -23.31 -14.97 -5.35
C GLY A 204 -22.47 -14.75 -6.61
N LEU A 205 -22.29 -13.51 -7.04
CA LEU A 205 -21.54 -13.14 -8.24
C LEU A 205 -20.05 -12.98 -7.94
N SER A 206 -19.22 -13.40 -8.90
CA SER A 206 -17.77 -13.09 -8.89
C SER A 206 -17.54 -11.59 -9.15
N LEU A 207 -16.41 -11.05 -8.65
CA LEU A 207 -16.10 -9.62 -8.74
C LEU A 207 -15.91 -9.12 -10.19
N ASN A 208 -15.59 -10.00 -11.12
CA ASN A 208 -15.42 -9.70 -12.55
C ASN A 208 -16.72 -9.81 -13.37
N VAL A 209 -17.85 -10.17 -12.74
CA VAL A 209 -19.15 -10.26 -13.42
C VAL A 209 -19.79 -8.88 -13.46
N GLU A 210 -20.44 -8.58 -14.58
CA GLU A 210 -21.19 -7.34 -14.78
C GLU A 210 -22.28 -7.15 -13.70
N LEU A 211 -22.44 -5.92 -13.21
CA LEU A 211 -23.47 -5.58 -12.23
C LEU A 211 -24.31 -4.40 -12.77
N PRO A 212 -25.50 -4.67 -13.33
CA PRO A 212 -26.36 -3.62 -13.87
C PRO A 212 -27.03 -2.81 -12.76
N GLY A 213 -27.40 -1.56 -13.09
CA GLY A 213 -28.24 -0.72 -12.23
C GLY A 213 -27.53 -0.14 -11.00
N VAL A 214 -26.21 0.04 -11.07
CA VAL A 214 -25.45 0.76 -10.03
C VAL A 214 -25.03 2.12 -10.55
N ASP A 215 -25.70 3.16 -10.06
CA ASP A 215 -25.34 4.54 -10.36
C ASP A 215 -24.15 5.00 -9.52
N ILE A 216 -23.19 5.63 -10.20
CA ILE A 216 -22.04 6.27 -9.54
C ILE A 216 -22.52 7.62 -8.99
N PRO A 217 -22.34 7.90 -7.68
CA PRO A 217 -22.74 9.17 -7.08
C PRO A 217 -22.14 10.37 -7.83
N PRO A 218 -22.85 11.51 -7.93
CA PRO A 218 -22.32 12.71 -8.58
C PRO A 218 -21.00 13.19 -7.99
N SER A 219 -20.77 13.00 -6.68
CA SER A 219 -19.50 13.29 -6.02
C SER A 219 -18.33 12.46 -6.55
N LEU A 220 -18.57 11.26 -7.07
CA LEU A 220 -17.53 10.38 -7.61
C LEU A 220 -17.43 10.42 -9.14
N LYS A 221 -18.14 11.35 -9.79
CA LYS A 221 -18.12 11.53 -11.25
C LYS A 221 -16.70 11.63 -11.85
N PRO A 222 -15.71 12.29 -11.21
CA PRO A 222 -14.34 12.33 -11.73
C PRO A 222 -13.69 10.95 -11.90
N PHE A 223 -14.15 9.93 -11.17
CA PHE A 223 -13.59 8.57 -11.17
C PHE A 223 -14.42 7.60 -12.00
N GLU A 224 -15.47 8.06 -12.68
CA GLU A 224 -16.46 7.21 -13.34
C GLU A 224 -15.84 6.17 -14.28
N GLY A 225 -14.89 6.57 -15.11
CA GLY A 225 -14.27 5.67 -16.09
C GLY A 225 -13.56 4.48 -15.42
N ASP A 226 -12.82 4.73 -14.35
CA ASP A 226 -12.09 3.68 -13.63
C ASP A 226 -13.02 2.83 -12.76
N LEU A 227 -14.04 3.44 -12.14
CA LEU A 227 -15.05 2.72 -11.35
C LEU A 227 -15.89 1.78 -12.23
N LYS A 228 -16.35 2.24 -13.41
CA LYS A 228 -17.09 1.40 -14.37
C LYS A 228 -16.26 0.22 -14.82
N ARG A 229 -14.99 0.43 -15.16
CA ARG A 229 -14.07 -0.63 -15.59
C ARG A 229 -13.78 -1.63 -14.47
N MET A 230 -13.41 -1.15 -13.29
CA MET A 230 -13.08 -1.99 -12.13
C MET A 230 -14.25 -2.89 -11.73
N HIS A 231 -15.46 -2.35 -11.72
CA HIS A 231 -16.64 -3.04 -11.23
C HIS A 231 -17.51 -3.66 -12.31
N HIS A 232 -17.16 -3.50 -13.59
CA HIS A 232 -17.99 -3.94 -14.71
C HIS A 232 -19.44 -3.40 -14.58
N LEU A 233 -19.57 -2.09 -14.40
CA LEU A 233 -20.88 -1.43 -14.31
C LEU A 233 -21.39 -1.10 -15.72
N ALA A 234 -22.65 -1.44 -15.98
CA ALA A 234 -23.38 -1.11 -17.21
C ALA A 234 -24.01 0.27 -17.13
#